data_AF-A0A0B7IJM9-F1
#
_entry.id   AF-A0A0B7IJM9-F1
#
_cell.length_a   1.000
_cell.length_b   1.000
_cell.length_c   1.000
_cell.angle_alpha   90.00
_cell.angle_beta   90.00
_cell.angle_gamma   90.00
#
_symmetry.space_group_name_H-M   'P 1'
#
loop_
_entity.id
_entity.type
_entity.pdbx_description
1 polymer ?
#
loop_
_entity_poly.entity_id
_entity_poly.type
_entity_poly.pdbx_seq_one_letter_code
_entity_poly.pdbx_strand_id
1 'polypeptide(L)'
;MDKYVKRTQRDYSMSFKLNIVKEIESGSLSTCGACKKYGIQSRTTVMNWLRKFGNFDWENQTPSNMPKSPEQRIMELEAEVKLLKKQKALLERQAYVSDKKSIIFDMMIDLAQQEYQIDIRNVKHSVSPIEKNKIHELKNSPPRTIETFREKEQETVSFACQLFGVDRQVYYRNLKRRDTRKNNAKQVVAMVAEIRKHSRKMGGRKLYFLLKEELKMLKIGRDKFF
;
A
#
# COMPACT_ATOMS: atom_id res chain seq x y z
N MET A 1 64.62 -25.25 -10.83
CA MET A 1 63.42 -25.84 -11.46
C MET A 1 63.29 -27.26 -10.94
N ASP A 2 62.23 -27.57 -10.20
CA ASP A 2 61.98 -28.94 -9.75
C ASP A 2 61.64 -29.81 -10.97
N LYS A 3 62.46 -30.84 -11.21
CA LYS A 3 62.23 -31.82 -12.28
C LYS A 3 60.92 -32.55 -11.97
N TYR A 4 59.97 -32.52 -12.90
CA TYR A 4 58.73 -33.30 -12.80
C TYR A 4 59.06 -34.80 -12.66
N VAL A 5 58.76 -35.38 -11.51
CA VAL A 5 58.95 -36.81 -11.24
C VAL A 5 57.67 -37.56 -11.61
N LYS A 6 57.77 -38.47 -12.59
CA LYS A 6 56.64 -39.32 -13.01
C LYS A 6 56.20 -40.21 -11.84
N ARG A 7 54.90 -40.24 -11.57
CA ARG A 7 54.30 -41.12 -10.56
C ARG A 7 54.43 -42.57 -10.98
N THR A 8 54.84 -43.44 -10.05
CA THR A 8 54.90 -44.89 -10.27
C THR A 8 53.59 -45.54 -9.85
N GLN A 9 53.14 -46.55 -10.62
CA GLN A 9 51.97 -47.33 -10.24
C GLN A 9 52.24 -48.06 -8.92
N ARG A 10 51.32 -47.90 -7.97
CA ARG A 10 51.36 -48.56 -6.66
C ARG A 10 49.99 -49.11 -6.33
N ASP A 11 49.94 -50.41 -6.06
CA ASP A 11 48.74 -51.07 -5.58
C ASP A 11 48.75 -51.11 -4.06
N TYR A 12 47.63 -50.68 -3.48
CA TYR A 12 47.44 -50.63 -2.03
C TYR A 12 46.37 -51.65 -1.64
N SER A 13 46.67 -52.49 -0.65
CA SER A 13 45.74 -53.48 -0.12
C SER A 13 44.53 -52.81 0.54
N MET A 14 43.41 -53.52 0.62
CA MET A 14 42.18 -52.95 1.20
C MET A 14 42.34 -52.62 2.69
N SER A 15 42.97 -53.51 3.46
CA SER A 15 43.26 -53.30 4.88
C SER A 15 44.10 -52.06 5.12
N PHE A 16 45.09 -51.81 4.26
CA PHE A 16 45.91 -50.61 4.32
C PHE A 16 45.12 -49.33 4.07
N LYS A 17 44.23 -49.33 3.08
CA LYS A 17 43.33 -48.18 2.80
C LYS A 17 42.43 -47.89 3.98
N LEU A 18 41.80 -48.92 4.56
CA LEU A 18 40.90 -48.79 5.71
C LEU A 18 41.63 -48.31 6.97
N ASN A 19 42.84 -48.78 7.22
CA ASN A 19 43.63 -48.32 8.38
C ASN A 19 43.97 -46.82 8.28
N ILE A 20 44.36 -46.36 7.09
CA ILE A 20 44.66 -44.94 6.86
C ILE A 20 43.41 -44.07 7.00
N VAL A 21 42.28 -44.53 6.47
CA VAL A 21 40.98 -43.84 6.64
C VAL A 21 40.65 -43.72 8.12
N LYS A 22 40.76 -44.81 8.88
CA LYS A 22 40.50 -44.82 10.33
C LYS A 22 41.43 -43.86 11.11
N GLU A 23 42.72 -43.83 10.79
CA GLU A 23 43.70 -42.92 11.43
C GLU A 23 43.44 -41.44 11.13
N ILE A 24 42.88 -41.14 9.95
CA ILE A 24 42.53 -39.76 9.58
C ILE A 24 41.21 -39.35 10.25
N GLU A 25 40.24 -40.25 10.30
CA GLU A 25 38.94 -39.99 10.94
C GLU A 25 39.02 -39.90 12.45
N SER A 26 39.94 -40.63 13.08
CA SER A 26 40.26 -40.46 14.50
C SER A 26 41.00 -39.15 14.81
N GLY A 27 41.32 -38.34 13.79
CA GLY A 27 42.07 -37.08 13.93
C GLY A 27 43.56 -37.28 14.22
N SER A 28 44.07 -38.51 14.19
CA SER A 28 45.47 -38.81 14.52
C SER A 28 46.44 -38.36 13.42
N LEU A 29 45.98 -38.30 12.17
CA LEU A 29 46.77 -37.84 11.01
C LEU A 29 45.95 -36.95 10.08
N SER A 30 46.57 -35.88 9.56
CA SER A 30 46.00 -35.12 8.45
C SER A 30 46.21 -35.85 7.12
N THR A 31 45.39 -35.57 6.11
CA THR A 31 45.56 -36.14 4.75
C THR A 31 46.95 -35.92 4.16
N CYS A 32 47.58 -34.78 4.44
CA CYS A 32 48.96 -34.49 4.03
C CYS A 32 49.98 -35.26 4.88
N GLY A 33 49.73 -35.39 6.19
CA GLY A 33 50.54 -36.20 7.09
C GLY A 33 50.55 -37.68 6.74
N ALA A 34 49.39 -38.25 6.39
CA ALA A 34 49.26 -39.63 5.92
C ALA A 34 50.06 -39.88 4.64
N CYS A 35 50.07 -38.92 3.70
CA CYS A 35 50.88 -39.03 2.49
C CYS A 35 52.38 -39.11 2.79
N LYS A 36 52.85 -38.25 3.71
CA LYS A 36 54.27 -38.22 4.12
C LYS A 36 54.66 -39.49 4.90
N LYS A 37 53.84 -39.90 5.88
CA LYS A 37 54.10 -41.06 6.75
C LYS A 37 54.14 -42.38 5.98
N TYR A 38 53.20 -42.57 5.05
CA TYR A 38 53.02 -43.82 4.32
C TYR A 38 53.58 -43.80 2.89
N GLY A 39 54.28 -42.73 2.49
CA GLY A 39 54.89 -42.61 1.17
C GLY A 39 53.87 -42.64 0.02
N ILE A 40 52.71 -42.03 0.20
CA ILE A 40 51.65 -41.98 -0.82
C ILE A 40 51.91 -40.78 -1.72
N GLN A 41 51.96 -41.04 -3.03
CA GLN A 41 52.42 -40.05 -4.03
C GLN A 41 51.47 -38.85 -4.22
N SER A 42 50.21 -38.97 -3.79
CA SER A 42 49.22 -37.90 -3.96
C SER A 42 48.21 -37.88 -2.83
N ARG A 43 47.97 -36.68 -2.30
CA ARG A 43 46.86 -36.39 -1.38
C ARG A 43 45.51 -36.77 -1.98
N THR A 44 45.34 -36.63 -3.30
CA THR A 44 44.10 -37.00 -3.99
C THR A 44 43.78 -38.49 -3.85
N THR A 45 44.80 -39.35 -3.81
CA THR A 45 44.62 -40.80 -3.59
C THR A 45 44.00 -41.07 -2.22
N VAL A 46 44.53 -40.41 -1.17
CA VAL A 46 43.99 -40.52 0.20
C VAL A 46 42.59 -39.91 0.30
N MET A 47 42.35 -38.77 -0.35
CA MET A 47 41.02 -38.13 -0.42
C MET A 47 39.99 -39.05 -1.09
N ASN A 48 40.37 -39.79 -2.12
CA ASN A 48 39.49 -40.75 -2.77
C ASN A 48 39.17 -41.95 -1.88
N TRP A 49 40.10 -42.40 -1.03
CA TRP A 49 39.81 -43.45 -0.05
C TRP A 49 38.87 -42.95 1.04
N LEU A 50 39.08 -41.73 1.53
CA LEU A 50 38.18 -41.11 2.49
C LEU A 50 36.77 -40.93 1.93
N ARG A 51 36.62 -40.51 0.67
CA ARG A 51 35.30 -40.42 0.01
C ARG A 51 34.61 -41.77 -0.18
N LYS A 52 35.37 -42.86 -0.35
CA LYS A 52 34.82 -44.20 -0.64
C LYS A 52 34.58 -45.05 0.60
N PHE A 53 35.43 -44.90 1.60
CA PHE A 53 35.48 -45.77 2.78
C PHE A 53 35.37 -45.01 4.09
N GLY A 54 35.36 -43.69 4.04
CA GLY A 54 35.17 -42.86 5.22
C GLY A 54 33.69 -42.66 5.55
N ASN A 55 33.46 -42.25 6.79
CA ASN A 55 32.17 -42.06 7.43
C ASN A 55 31.80 -40.57 7.61
N PHE A 56 32.68 -39.65 7.22
CA PHE A 56 32.37 -38.21 7.23
C PHE A 56 31.29 -37.87 6.17
N ASP A 57 30.65 -36.71 6.26
CA ASP A 57 29.61 -36.31 5.30
C ASP A 57 30.23 -35.33 4.29
N TRP A 58 30.48 -35.82 3.08
CA TRP A 58 31.08 -35.01 2.00
C TRP A 58 30.07 -34.10 1.30
N GLU A 59 28.77 -34.36 1.45
CA GLU A 59 27.70 -33.57 0.84
C GLU A 59 27.38 -32.34 1.69
N ASN A 60 27.44 -32.46 3.02
CA ASN A 60 27.18 -31.37 3.97
C ASN A 60 28.45 -30.74 4.56
N GLN A 61 29.38 -30.33 3.69
CA GLN A 61 30.55 -29.57 4.14
C GLN A 61 30.13 -28.18 4.62
N THR A 62 30.51 -27.80 5.84
CA THR A 62 30.37 -26.43 6.32
C THR A 62 31.08 -25.50 5.32
N PRO A 63 30.36 -24.56 4.67
CA PRO A 63 30.98 -23.63 3.74
C PRO A 63 32.13 -22.92 4.45
N SER A 64 33.26 -22.81 3.75
CA SER A 64 34.37 -21.99 4.23
C SER A 64 33.84 -20.60 4.57
N ASN A 65 34.00 -20.19 5.84
CA ASN A 65 33.69 -18.83 6.28
C ASN A 65 34.76 -17.87 5.71
N MET A 66 34.70 -17.65 4.40
CA MET A 66 35.50 -16.64 3.74
C MET A 66 34.80 -15.30 3.99
N PRO A 67 35.45 -14.35 4.69
CA PRO A 67 34.88 -13.02 4.86
C PRO A 67 34.66 -12.39 3.49
N LYS A 68 33.48 -11.79 3.29
CA LYS A 68 33.13 -11.08 2.06
C LYS A 68 34.19 -10.01 1.75
N SER A 69 34.47 -9.80 0.47
CA SER A 69 35.34 -8.68 0.05
C SER A 69 34.71 -7.36 0.51
N PRO A 70 35.51 -6.34 0.90
CA PRO A 70 35.00 -5.01 1.22
C PRO A 70 34.07 -4.44 0.14
N GLU A 71 34.38 -4.67 -1.15
CA GLU A 71 33.56 -4.24 -2.29
C GLU A 71 32.18 -4.91 -2.31
N GLN A 72 32.12 -6.23 -2.07
CA GLN A 72 30.86 -6.97 -2.00
C GLN A 72 29.99 -6.47 -0.85
N ARG A 73 30.62 -6.14 0.30
CA ARG A 73 29.92 -5.59 1.46
C ARG A 73 29.35 -4.19 1.16
N ILE A 74 30.10 -3.34 0.46
CA ILE A 74 29.62 -2.02 0.03
C ILE A 74 28.40 -2.18 -0.88
N MET A 75 28.48 -3.03 -1.90
CA MET A 75 27.38 -3.27 -2.83
C MET A 75 26.10 -3.77 -2.14
N GLU A 76 26.23 -4.68 -1.17
CA GLU A 76 25.11 -5.20 -0.38
C GLU A 76 24.50 -4.12 0.51
N LEU A 77 25.33 -3.35 1.21
CA LEU A 77 24.88 -2.24 2.05
C LEU A 77 24.19 -1.13 1.23
N GLU A 78 24.68 -0.82 0.04
CA GLU A 78 24.03 0.14 -0.86
C GLU A 78 22.63 -0.33 -1.29
N ALA A 79 22.49 -1.63 -1.59
CA ALA A 79 21.20 -2.23 -1.91
C ALA A 79 20.23 -2.19 -0.71
N GLU A 80 20.72 -2.49 0.48
CA GLU A 80 19.96 -2.42 1.73
C GLU A 80 19.50 -0.99 2.03
N VAL A 81 20.40 -0.01 1.94
CA VAL A 81 20.07 1.41 2.12
C VAL A 81 19.02 1.86 1.11
N LYS A 82 19.10 1.40 -0.14
CA LYS A 82 18.10 1.71 -1.17
C LYS A 82 16.73 1.09 -0.84
N LEU A 83 16.71 -0.14 -0.33
CA LEU A 83 15.49 -0.81 0.11
C LEU A 83 14.85 -0.10 1.31
N LEU A 84 15.66 0.19 2.34
CA LEU A 84 15.22 0.89 3.55
C LEU A 84 14.69 2.29 3.22
N LYS A 85 15.35 3.02 2.31
CA LYS A 85 14.86 4.33 1.83
C LYS A 85 13.47 4.22 1.18
N LYS A 86 13.23 3.19 0.36
CA LYS A 86 11.91 2.95 -0.25
C LYS A 86 10.85 2.61 0.80
N GLN A 87 11.18 1.75 1.75
CA GLN A 87 10.26 1.37 2.84
C GLN A 87 9.91 2.57 3.72
N LYS A 88 10.91 3.38 4.09
CA LYS A 88 10.70 4.62 4.84
C LYS A 88 9.78 5.59 4.10
N ALA A 89 10.04 5.85 2.82
CA ALA A 89 9.19 6.75 2.02
C ALA A 89 7.74 6.26 1.91
N LEU A 90 7.53 4.94 1.82
CA LEU A 90 6.18 4.34 1.82
C LEU A 90 5.48 4.56 3.16
N LEU A 91 6.16 4.27 4.26
CA LEU A 91 5.61 4.42 5.62
C LEU A 91 5.31 5.89 5.94
N GLU A 92 6.20 6.81 5.59
CA GLU A 92 5.98 8.25 5.73
C GLU A 92 4.74 8.70 4.96
N ARG A 93 4.58 8.22 3.72
CA ARG A 93 3.37 8.51 2.93
C ARG A 93 2.12 7.90 3.54
N GLN A 94 2.19 6.69 4.08
CA GLN A 94 1.05 6.03 4.72
C GLN A 94 0.62 6.76 6.00
N ALA A 95 1.58 7.17 6.84
CA ALA A 95 1.34 7.96 8.04
C ALA A 95 0.66 9.29 7.68
N TYR A 96 1.23 10.03 6.71
CA TYR A 96 0.66 11.27 6.21
C TYR A 96 -0.78 11.11 5.70
N VAL A 97 -1.06 10.06 4.91
CA VAL A 97 -2.43 9.76 4.44
C VAL A 97 -3.36 9.46 5.62
N SER A 98 -2.90 8.72 6.62
CA SER A 98 -3.67 8.38 7.81
C SER A 98 -4.03 9.61 8.63
N ASP A 99 -3.07 10.50 8.89
CA ASP A 99 -3.28 11.73 9.65
C ASP A 99 -4.30 12.64 8.96
N LYS A 100 -4.12 12.87 7.66
CA LYS A 100 -5.03 13.67 6.84
C LYS A 100 -6.43 13.06 6.77
N LYS A 101 -6.53 11.73 6.77
CA LYS A 101 -7.80 11.00 6.82
C LYS A 101 -8.52 11.19 8.15
N SER A 102 -7.82 11.29 9.27
CA SER A 102 -8.46 11.64 10.55
C SER A 102 -9.02 13.06 10.49
N ILE A 103 -8.19 14.02 10.08
CA ILE A 103 -8.55 15.45 10.02
C ILE A 103 -9.79 15.69 9.15
N ILE A 104 -9.85 15.06 7.98
CA ILE A 104 -10.98 15.25 7.06
C ILE A 104 -12.30 14.68 7.59
N PHE A 105 -12.23 13.57 8.35
CA PHE A 105 -13.41 13.00 9.00
C PHE A 105 -13.87 13.81 10.20
N ASP A 106 -12.95 14.33 11.01
CA ASP A 106 -13.30 15.24 12.10
C ASP A 106 -13.99 16.49 11.54
N MET A 107 -13.45 17.06 10.46
CA MET A 107 -14.07 18.20 9.77
C MET A 107 -15.46 17.86 9.21
N MET A 108 -15.63 16.64 8.67
CA MET A 108 -16.94 16.16 8.21
C MET A 108 -17.95 16.11 9.37
N ILE A 109 -17.53 15.60 10.52
CA ILE A 109 -18.37 15.51 11.71
C ILE A 109 -18.73 16.92 12.19
N ASP A 110 -17.78 17.83 12.27
CA ASP A 110 -18.02 19.21 12.71
C ASP A 110 -19.02 19.93 11.80
N LEU A 111 -18.86 19.82 10.48
CA LEU A 111 -19.80 20.38 9.51
C LEU A 111 -21.20 19.77 9.67
N ALA A 112 -21.29 18.47 9.93
CA ALA A 112 -22.56 17.79 10.18
C ALA A 112 -23.22 18.28 11.49
N GLN A 113 -22.46 18.41 12.56
CA GLN A 113 -22.97 18.92 13.84
C GLN A 113 -23.49 20.37 13.67
N GLN A 114 -22.78 21.21 12.90
CA GLN A 114 -23.19 22.57 12.58
C GLN A 114 -24.48 22.64 11.74
N GLU A 115 -24.57 21.85 10.66
CA GLU A 115 -25.74 21.88 9.76
C GLU A 115 -27.01 21.36 10.45
N TYR A 116 -26.90 20.32 11.28
CA TYR A 116 -28.06 19.64 11.84
C TYR A 116 -28.35 19.98 13.31
N GLN A 117 -27.47 20.73 13.99
CA GLN A 117 -27.58 21.04 15.43
C GLN A 117 -27.72 19.78 16.30
N ILE A 118 -27.04 18.70 15.90
CA ILE A 118 -27.03 17.41 16.61
C ILE A 118 -25.62 17.16 17.12
N ASP A 119 -25.47 16.74 18.38
CA ASP A 119 -24.19 16.34 18.92
C ASP A 119 -23.88 14.87 18.58
N ILE A 120 -23.30 14.65 17.39
CA ILE A 120 -22.97 13.31 16.87
C ILE A 120 -21.98 12.55 17.76
N ARG A 121 -21.05 13.24 18.42
CA ARG A 121 -20.00 12.61 19.24
C ARG A 121 -20.53 12.02 20.55
N ASN A 122 -21.65 12.55 21.04
CA ASN A 122 -22.25 12.18 22.33
C ASN A 122 -23.57 11.39 22.21
N VAL A 123 -23.93 10.91 21.01
CA VAL A 123 -25.15 10.12 20.82
C VAL A 123 -25.01 8.76 21.52
N LYS A 124 -25.71 8.57 22.64
CA LYS A 124 -25.93 7.25 23.25
C LYS A 124 -26.62 6.36 22.20
N HIS A 125 -26.19 5.10 22.07
CA HIS A 125 -26.41 4.14 20.97
C HIS A 125 -27.83 3.93 20.36
N SER A 126 -28.85 4.72 20.66
CA SER A 126 -30.19 4.68 20.06
C SER A 126 -30.41 5.87 19.11
N VAL A 127 -29.85 5.79 17.90
CA VAL A 127 -30.06 6.80 16.84
C VAL A 127 -31.45 6.60 16.22
N SER A 128 -32.30 7.63 16.29
CA SER A 128 -33.65 7.65 15.71
C SER A 128 -33.62 7.39 14.19
N PRO A 129 -34.65 6.76 13.58
CA PRO A 129 -34.71 6.56 12.12
C PRO A 129 -34.53 7.86 11.30
N ILE A 130 -34.92 9.00 11.87
CA ILE A 130 -34.74 10.33 11.27
C ILE A 130 -33.26 10.71 11.21
N GLU A 131 -32.50 10.40 12.25
CA GLU A 131 -31.06 10.66 12.34
C GLU A 131 -30.28 9.71 11.40
N LYS A 132 -30.74 8.47 11.21
CA LYS A 132 -30.15 7.54 10.23
C LYS A 132 -30.28 8.03 8.78
N ASN A 133 -31.45 8.55 8.40
CA ASN A 133 -31.66 9.14 7.08
C ASN A 133 -30.83 10.42 6.88
N LYS A 134 -30.69 11.26 7.90
CA LYS A 134 -29.83 12.46 7.88
C LYS A 134 -28.34 12.10 7.76
N ILE A 135 -27.86 11.07 8.45
CA ILE A 135 -26.50 10.53 8.30
C ILE A 135 -26.27 9.99 6.87
N HIS A 136 -27.29 9.39 6.25
CA HIS A 136 -27.22 8.95 4.86
C HIS A 136 -27.16 10.14 3.88
N GLU A 137 -27.86 11.25 4.15
CA GLU A 137 -27.73 12.49 3.36
C GLU A 137 -26.34 13.14 3.50
N LEU A 138 -25.72 13.05 4.68
CA LEU A 138 -24.33 13.49 4.92
C LEU A 138 -23.30 12.70 4.11
N LYS A 139 -23.45 11.37 4.02
CA LYS A 139 -22.64 10.53 3.12
C LYS A 139 -22.77 10.95 1.64
N ASN A 140 -23.86 11.63 1.29
CA ASN A 140 -24.19 12.12 -0.04
C ASN A 140 -24.01 13.65 -0.21
N SER A 141 -23.45 14.35 0.79
CA SER A 141 -22.99 15.75 0.69
C SER A 141 -21.45 15.90 0.74
N PRO A 142 -20.67 15.12 -0.03
CA PRO A 142 -19.21 15.26 -0.06
C PRO A 142 -18.65 16.60 -0.59
N PRO A 143 -19.37 17.46 -1.39
CA PRO A 143 -18.71 18.62 -1.99
C PRO A 143 -18.18 19.63 -0.98
N ARG A 144 -18.97 19.93 0.06
CA ARG A 144 -18.65 21.01 1.01
C ARG A 144 -17.45 20.63 1.88
N THR A 145 -17.41 19.41 2.40
CA THR A 145 -16.29 18.94 3.23
C THR A 145 -15.00 18.80 2.43
N ILE A 146 -15.08 18.31 1.19
CA ILE A 146 -13.92 18.23 0.28
C ILE A 146 -13.39 19.63 -0.03
N GLU A 147 -14.26 20.61 -0.28
CA GLU A 147 -13.89 22.00 -0.51
C GLU A 147 -13.22 22.63 0.71
N THR A 148 -13.85 22.53 1.89
CA THR A 148 -13.30 23.11 3.13
C THR A 148 -11.98 22.46 3.53
N PHE A 149 -11.85 21.15 3.35
CA PHE A 149 -10.60 20.44 3.65
C PHE A 149 -9.48 20.87 2.70
N ARG A 150 -9.78 20.92 1.40
CA ARG A 150 -8.84 21.36 0.38
C ARG A 150 -8.30 22.77 0.68
N GLU A 151 -9.18 23.70 1.07
CA GLU A 151 -8.80 25.07 1.39
C GLU A 151 -7.96 25.17 2.68
N LYS A 152 -8.34 24.46 3.75
CA LYS A 152 -7.63 24.51 5.03
C LYS A 152 -6.28 23.80 5.00
N GLU A 153 -6.24 22.60 4.43
CA GLU A 153 -5.03 21.77 4.41
C GLU A 153 -4.15 22.02 3.18
N GLN A 154 -4.56 22.94 2.29
CA GLN A 154 -3.89 23.27 1.02
C GLN A 154 -3.64 22.05 0.13
N GLU A 155 -4.55 21.09 0.17
CA GLU A 155 -4.43 19.83 -0.55
C GLU A 155 -5.11 19.88 -1.93
N THR A 156 -4.85 18.87 -2.76
CA THR A 156 -5.54 18.75 -4.05
C THR A 156 -6.94 18.15 -3.90
N VAL A 157 -7.86 18.54 -4.79
CA VAL A 157 -9.21 17.92 -4.87
C VAL A 157 -9.10 16.41 -5.08
N SER A 158 -8.17 15.96 -5.92
CA SER A 158 -7.95 14.53 -6.18
C SER A 158 -7.59 13.77 -4.90
N PHE A 159 -6.69 14.34 -4.09
CA PHE A 159 -6.28 13.73 -2.84
C PHE A 159 -7.43 13.67 -1.84
N ALA A 160 -8.15 14.78 -1.65
CA ALA A 160 -9.33 14.81 -0.78
C ALA A 160 -10.42 13.81 -1.23
N CYS A 161 -10.67 13.69 -2.54
CA CYS A 161 -11.59 12.69 -3.09
C CYS A 161 -11.13 11.26 -2.78
N GLN A 162 -9.83 10.98 -2.92
CA GLN A 162 -9.25 9.68 -2.57
C GLN A 162 -9.39 9.36 -1.08
N LEU A 163 -9.19 10.32 -0.18
CA LEU A 163 -9.39 10.15 1.26
C LEU A 163 -10.83 9.76 1.62
N PHE A 164 -11.81 10.35 0.90
CA PHE A 164 -13.23 10.06 1.04
C PHE A 164 -13.72 8.79 0.30
N GLY A 165 -12.87 8.16 -0.51
CA GLY A 165 -13.28 7.03 -1.34
C GLY A 165 -14.26 7.42 -2.45
N VAL A 166 -14.24 8.67 -2.91
CA VAL A 166 -15.09 9.19 -3.98
C VAL A 166 -14.25 9.38 -5.24
N ASP A 167 -14.78 8.97 -6.39
CA ASP A 167 -14.12 9.25 -7.67
C ASP A 167 -14.18 10.75 -8.02
N ARG A 168 -13.07 11.29 -8.54
CA ARG A 168 -12.93 12.72 -8.87
C ARG A 168 -13.97 13.18 -9.90
N GLN A 169 -14.31 12.35 -10.89
CA GLN A 169 -15.33 12.69 -11.89
C GLN A 169 -16.73 12.67 -11.29
N VAL A 170 -17.00 11.79 -10.32
CA VAL A 170 -18.25 11.83 -9.53
C VAL A 170 -18.35 13.14 -8.76
N TYR A 171 -17.26 13.57 -8.10
CA TYR A 171 -17.23 14.85 -7.37
C TYR A 171 -17.61 16.03 -8.27
N TYR A 172 -16.95 16.21 -9.42
CA TYR A 172 -17.27 17.33 -10.32
C TYR A 172 -18.68 17.24 -10.93
N ARG A 173 -19.16 16.03 -11.25
CA ARG A 173 -20.55 15.84 -11.72
C ARG A 173 -21.56 16.27 -10.64
N ASN A 174 -21.30 15.95 -9.39
CA ASN A 174 -22.15 16.36 -8.27
C ASN A 174 -22.11 17.87 -8.06
N LEU A 175 -20.93 18.50 -8.15
CA LEU A 175 -20.78 19.95 -8.06
C LEU A 175 -21.58 20.65 -9.17
N LYS A 176 -21.42 20.22 -10.42
CA LYS A 176 -22.17 20.74 -11.57
C LYS A 176 -23.68 20.56 -11.41
N ARG A 177 -24.13 19.40 -10.92
CA ARG A 177 -25.56 19.15 -10.63
C ARG A 177 -26.08 20.08 -9.55
N ARG A 178 -25.34 20.29 -8.47
CA ARG A 178 -25.71 21.20 -7.37
C ARG A 178 -25.81 22.63 -7.87
N ASP A 179 -24.84 23.09 -8.65
CA ASP A 179 -24.84 24.43 -9.22
C ASP A 179 -26.01 24.64 -10.21
N THR A 180 -26.22 23.68 -11.12
CA THR A 180 -27.37 23.71 -12.05
C THR A 180 -28.69 23.75 -11.28
N ARG A 181 -28.86 22.92 -10.23
CA ARG A 181 -30.07 22.94 -9.38
C ARG A 181 -30.25 24.29 -8.69
N LYS A 182 -29.17 24.87 -8.15
CA LYS A 182 -29.19 26.18 -7.50
C LYS A 182 -29.55 27.30 -8.48
N ASN A 183 -28.96 27.30 -9.66
CA ASN A 183 -29.22 28.29 -10.70
C ASN A 183 -30.65 28.17 -11.25
N ASN A 184 -31.11 26.95 -11.54
CA ASN A 184 -32.48 26.71 -11.95
C ASN A 184 -33.48 27.14 -10.86
N ALA A 185 -33.21 26.83 -9.59
CA ALA A 185 -34.06 27.28 -8.48
C ALA A 185 -34.10 28.81 -8.36
N LYS A 186 -32.95 29.48 -8.47
CA LYS A 186 -32.88 30.95 -8.50
C LYS A 186 -33.72 31.55 -9.63
N GLN A 187 -33.62 30.98 -10.84
CA GLN A 187 -34.40 31.43 -11.98
C GLN A 187 -35.89 31.24 -11.76
N VAL A 188 -36.34 30.07 -11.27
CA VAL A 188 -37.75 29.82 -10.96
C VAL A 188 -38.27 30.79 -9.91
N VAL A 189 -37.51 31.02 -8.84
CA VAL A 189 -37.88 32.00 -7.80
C VAL A 189 -38.02 33.41 -8.38
N ALA A 190 -37.10 33.82 -9.28
CA ALA A 190 -37.18 35.11 -9.95
C ALA A 190 -38.42 35.24 -10.86
N MET A 191 -38.72 34.22 -11.67
CA MET A 191 -39.90 34.19 -12.55
C MET A 191 -41.20 34.25 -11.73
N VAL A 192 -41.29 33.47 -10.65
CA VAL A 192 -42.44 33.50 -9.74
C VAL A 192 -42.57 34.86 -9.05
N ALA A 193 -41.47 35.47 -8.63
CA ALA A 193 -41.47 36.79 -8.01
C ALA A 193 -42.01 37.86 -8.97
N GLU A 194 -41.66 37.80 -10.25
CA GLU A 194 -42.13 38.73 -11.28
C GLU A 194 -43.64 38.64 -11.52
N ILE A 195 -44.19 37.42 -11.60
CA ILE A 195 -45.65 37.22 -11.71
C ILE A 195 -46.37 37.72 -10.46
N ARG A 196 -45.76 37.53 -9.28
CA ARG A 196 -46.32 37.98 -8.00
C ARG A 196 -46.32 39.50 -7.82
N LYS A 197 -45.49 40.26 -8.55
CA LYS A 197 -45.57 41.74 -8.57
C LYS A 197 -46.91 42.22 -9.17
N HIS A 198 -47.37 41.55 -10.22
CA HIS A 198 -48.62 41.90 -10.92
C HIS A 198 -49.85 41.24 -10.29
N SER A 199 -49.72 40.01 -9.77
CA SER A 199 -50.84 39.19 -9.29
C SER A 199 -50.56 38.50 -7.94
N ARG A 200 -50.73 39.23 -6.84
CA ARG A 200 -50.31 38.80 -5.49
C ARG A 200 -50.97 37.53 -4.94
N LYS A 201 -52.20 37.19 -5.34
CA LYS A 201 -53.00 36.08 -4.75
C LYS A 201 -53.04 34.81 -5.62
N MET A 202 -52.14 34.67 -6.59
CA MET A 202 -52.18 33.53 -7.52
C MET A 202 -51.67 32.23 -6.87
N GLY A 203 -52.46 31.15 -6.99
CA GLY A 203 -52.12 29.83 -6.45
C GLY A 203 -51.03 29.10 -7.24
N GLY A 204 -50.28 28.21 -6.58
CA GLY A 204 -49.11 27.50 -7.14
C GLY A 204 -49.41 26.69 -8.41
N ARG A 205 -50.59 26.03 -8.49
CA ARG A 205 -51.01 25.31 -9.70
C ARG A 205 -51.20 26.21 -10.91
N LYS A 206 -51.71 27.42 -10.69
CA LYS A 206 -51.90 28.41 -11.76
C LYS A 206 -50.56 29.00 -12.20
N LEU A 207 -49.65 29.25 -11.25
CA LEU A 207 -48.27 29.66 -11.54
C LEU A 207 -47.51 28.61 -12.37
N TYR A 208 -47.62 27.33 -12.01
CA TYR A 208 -47.02 26.24 -12.80
C TYR A 208 -47.53 26.20 -14.23
N PHE A 209 -48.84 26.40 -14.44
CA PHE A 209 -49.43 26.39 -15.76
C PHE A 209 -48.95 27.58 -16.62
N LEU A 210 -48.83 28.77 -16.02
CA LEU A 210 -48.31 29.96 -16.71
C LEU A 210 -46.83 29.82 -17.08
N LEU A 211 -46.02 29.25 -16.20
CA LEU A 211 -44.59 29.07 -16.40
C LEU A 211 -44.23 27.78 -17.14
N LYS A 212 -45.21 27.05 -17.68
CA LYS A 212 -45.00 25.66 -18.16
C LYS A 212 -43.92 25.53 -19.22
N GLU A 213 -43.88 26.44 -20.20
CA GLU A 213 -42.88 26.41 -21.27
C GLU A 213 -41.48 26.80 -20.77
N GLU A 214 -41.39 27.80 -19.90
CA GLU A 214 -40.12 28.21 -19.27
C GLU A 214 -39.55 27.10 -18.37
N LEU A 215 -40.41 26.44 -17.58
CA LEU A 215 -40.02 25.31 -16.73
C LEU A 215 -39.61 24.09 -17.55
N LYS A 216 -40.23 23.87 -18.72
CA LYS A 216 -39.85 22.80 -19.66
C LYS A 216 -38.47 23.02 -20.24
N MET A 217 -38.12 24.27 -20.60
CA MET A 217 -36.76 24.63 -21.02
C MET A 217 -35.72 24.34 -19.92
N LEU A 218 -36.07 24.56 -18.66
CA LEU A 218 -35.22 24.26 -17.50
C LEU A 218 -35.25 22.79 -17.04
N LYS A 219 -36.01 21.92 -17.72
CA LYS A 219 -36.23 20.52 -17.35
C LYS A 219 -36.75 20.34 -15.91
N ILE A 220 -37.63 21.24 -15.47
CA ILE A 220 -38.29 21.19 -14.16
C ILE A 220 -39.70 20.64 -14.33
N GLY A 221 -39.94 19.49 -13.70
CA GLY A 221 -41.27 18.88 -13.63
C GLY A 221 -42.12 19.46 -12.50
N ARG A 222 -43.40 19.05 -12.48
CA ARG A 222 -44.39 19.46 -11.47
C ARG A 222 -43.87 19.28 -10.04
N ASP A 223 -43.40 18.08 -9.69
CA ASP A 223 -43.03 17.74 -8.30
C ASP A 223 -41.77 18.48 -7.81
N LYS A 224 -40.99 19.07 -8.71
CA LYS A 224 -39.85 19.92 -8.35
C LYS A 224 -40.21 21.40 -8.22
N PHE A 225 -41.37 21.79 -8.75
CA PHE A 225 -41.85 23.16 -8.70
C PHE A 225 -42.65 23.43 -7.41
N PHE A 226 -43.41 22.44 -6.94
CA PHE A 226 -44.10 22.48 -5.65
C PHE A 226 -43.17 22.09 -4.51
#